data_AF-A0A7R9FIS7-F1
#
_entry.id   AF-A0A7R9FIS7-F1
#
_cell.length_a   1.000
_cell.length_b   1.000
_cell.length_c   1.000
_cell.angle_alpha   90.00
_cell.angle_beta   90.00
_cell.angle_gamma   90.00
#
_symmetry.space_group_name_H-M   'P 1'
#
loop_
_entity.id
_entity.type
_entity.pdbx_description
1 polymer ?
#
loop_
_entity_poly.entity_id
_entity_poly.type
_entity_poly.pdbx_seq_one_letter_code
_entity_poly.pdbx_strand_id
1 'polypeptide(L)'
;MTSEFVQRTELDAEKRRWVVPSPETDRSKEATGLFCTFSLPCDAFAQLLPLLPTFTLPSLVDRKGEGRYKHSNGYPARRRSLVDDARFETLVVKQTKQCVLEEARQRSNDAAEERACENVVVIQEAKTISPEQQVFPEPSQVNGYEEQETMVEPETFHSIPDTEQHLTNGHHESEDSELTEEEMILSNAASESKESEEAIQKAALVLHMREGLNSLARILKSIENYGGGLTHLETRPSKRPGIQLDVLVKVDMSRRSLLLLIRSLRQSSSLGGVTLLSDNSVSVKDPWFPRHASELDSCNHLMTKYEPELDMNHPGFADKAYRERRKTIANIAFAYKHGDPIPHIDYKESEISTWTAVFNTVVDLCPKHACIEYQRVFALLRKEGIFTADRIPQLEEMSAFMKKHTGFSLRPAAGLLTARDFLASLAFRVFQSTQYVRHTSSPYHTPEPDCIHELLGHMPLLADPSFAQFSQEIGLASLGASDEEIEKLSTVYWFTVEFGLCKEHGEVKAYGAGLLSSYGELLHAISDKPEHRAFEPAKTAIQPYQDQEYQPIYYVAESFEDAKEKFRKWVSTGMTRTYEVRYNPHTQRIEVLDSVDRLENVITQINTEMLHLTNALDKLKATLC
;
A
#
# COMPACT_ATOMS: atom_id res chain seq x y z
N MET A 1 46.29 43.54 49.26
CA MET A 1 46.47 44.92 48.77
C MET A 1 45.95 44.96 47.34
N THR A 2 44.94 45.75 46.96
CA THR A 2 44.06 46.66 47.73
C THR A 2 42.79 46.93 46.91
N SER A 3 41.59 47.12 47.47
CA SER A 3 41.05 46.71 48.79
C SER A 3 39.52 46.92 48.81
N GLU A 4 38.81 46.17 49.68
CA GLU A 4 37.53 46.55 50.36
C GLU A 4 36.27 46.81 49.48
N PHE A 5 35.01 46.66 49.92
CA PHE A 5 34.30 46.06 51.08
C PHE A 5 32.94 45.53 50.52
N VAL A 6 32.23 44.49 50.96
CA VAL A 6 32.02 43.80 52.27
C VAL A 6 30.88 44.43 53.13
N GLN A 7 29.78 43.66 53.30
CA GLN A 7 28.66 43.80 54.28
C GLN A 7 27.77 45.07 54.16
N ARG A 8 26.59 45.21 54.79
CA ARG A 8 25.70 44.36 55.67
C ARG A 8 24.32 44.21 54.97
N THR A 9 23.45 43.20 55.13
CA THR A 9 22.85 42.49 56.29
C THR A 9 21.88 43.30 57.18
N GLU A 10 20.86 42.59 57.68
CA GLU A 10 19.82 43.00 58.67
C GLU A 10 18.66 43.91 58.14
N LEU A 11 17.41 43.80 58.63
CA LEU A 11 16.89 43.13 59.85
C LEU A 11 15.45 42.55 59.66
N ASP A 12 14.97 41.75 60.63
CA ASP A 12 13.66 41.07 60.69
C ASP A 12 12.41 41.98 60.77
N ALA A 13 11.22 41.44 60.45
CA ALA A 13 10.15 41.19 61.45
C ALA A 13 8.77 40.71 60.89
N GLU A 14 8.43 39.46 61.19
CA GLU A 14 7.09 38.92 61.57
C GLU A 14 5.84 39.85 61.66
N LYS A 15 4.73 39.53 60.94
CA LYS A 15 3.51 38.84 61.50
C LYS A 15 2.23 38.84 60.59
N ARG A 16 1.63 37.64 60.47
CA ARG A 16 0.20 37.19 60.41
C ARG A 16 -0.90 38.31 60.47
N ARG A 17 -2.11 38.21 59.86
CA ARG A 17 -3.08 37.07 59.75
C ARG A 17 -4.42 37.49 59.05
N TRP A 18 -5.28 36.53 58.67
CA TRP A 18 -6.73 36.63 58.28
C TRP A 18 -7.09 37.25 56.90
N VAL A 19 -8.20 36.92 56.21
CA VAL A 19 -8.92 35.63 56.01
C VAL A 19 -9.83 35.69 54.74
N VAL A 20 -10.39 34.55 54.31
CA VAL A 20 -11.26 34.33 53.12
C VAL A 20 -12.67 34.98 53.24
N PRO A 21 -13.46 35.14 52.15
CA PRO A 21 -14.34 34.03 51.71
C PRO A 21 -14.51 33.85 50.19
N SER A 22 -14.88 32.63 49.78
CA SER A 22 -15.52 32.30 48.50
C SER A 22 -17.03 32.07 48.68
N PRO A 23 -17.86 32.14 47.62
CA PRO A 23 -19.24 31.68 47.69
C PRO A 23 -19.32 30.14 47.58
N GLU A 24 -20.05 29.50 48.49
CA GLU A 24 -20.49 28.10 48.38
C GLU A 24 -21.81 28.01 47.59
N THR A 25 -22.14 26.83 47.03
CA THR A 25 -23.39 26.04 47.23
C THR A 25 -23.63 25.08 46.04
N ASP A 26 -24.09 23.83 46.23
CA ASP A 26 -24.07 22.97 47.41
C ASP A 26 -24.17 21.46 47.00
N ARG A 27 -23.91 20.56 47.97
CA ARG A 27 -24.45 19.18 48.20
C ARG A 27 -25.30 18.49 47.08
N SER A 28 -25.29 17.15 46.89
CA SER A 28 -24.87 15.97 47.70
C SER A 28 -25.21 14.66 46.91
N LYS A 29 -24.88 13.39 47.27
CA LYS A 29 -24.17 12.75 48.41
C LYS A 29 -23.72 11.30 48.04
N GLU A 30 -22.76 10.76 48.80
CA GLU A 30 -22.66 9.40 49.41
C GLU A 30 -23.50 8.19 48.86
N ALA A 31 -23.03 6.92 48.90
CA ALA A 31 -21.72 6.36 49.31
C ALA A 31 -21.54 4.85 48.96
N THR A 32 -20.28 4.38 49.05
CA THR A 32 -19.82 3.02 49.45
C THR A 32 -20.45 1.75 48.84
N GLY A 33 -19.83 1.31 47.74
CA GLY A 33 -19.29 -0.02 47.38
C GLY A 33 -19.58 -1.34 48.13
N LEU A 34 -19.31 -2.44 47.40
CA LEU A 34 -18.85 -3.73 47.93
C LEU A 34 -18.03 -4.51 46.87
N PHE A 35 -17.26 -5.51 47.30
CA PHE A 35 -16.60 -6.50 46.42
C PHE A 35 -17.63 -7.45 45.77
N CYS A 36 -17.39 -7.89 44.53
CA CYS A 36 -17.71 -9.26 44.11
C CYS A 36 -16.92 -9.69 42.86
N THR A 37 -16.70 -11.00 42.69
CA THR A 37 -15.83 -11.59 41.65
C THR A 37 -16.57 -12.57 40.73
N PHE A 38 -16.66 -12.27 39.43
CA PHE A 38 -16.96 -13.19 38.33
C PHE A 38 -16.24 -12.63 37.07
N SER A 39 -15.44 -13.34 36.26
CA SER A 39 -15.19 -14.76 35.99
C SER A 39 -16.16 -15.46 35.02
N LEU A 40 -15.64 -15.64 33.78
CA LEU A 40 -16.01 -16.63 32.75
C LEU A 40 -17.39 -16.50 32.04
N PRO A 41 -17.57 -17.09 30.83
CA PRO A 41 -16.59 -17.54 29.83
C PRO A 41 -16.86 -17.05 28.38
N CYS A 42 -15.91 -17.32 27.48
CA CYS A 42 -16.16 -17.47 26.03
C CYS A 42 -16.30 -18.96 25.66
N ASP A 43 -16.60 -19.20 24.37
CA ASP A 43 -16.47 -20.46 23.64
C ASP A 43 -17.50 -21.57 23.90
N ALA A 44 -18.20 -21.94 22.81
CA ALA A 44 -18.99 -23.15 22.71
C ALA A 44 -18.77 -23.80 21.32
N PHE A 45 -18.18 -25.00 21.35
CA PHE A 45 -18.14 -26.01 20.28
C PHE A 45 -17.50 -25.67 18.91
N ALA A 46 -16.39 -26.36 18.66
CA ALA A 46 -15.86 -26.61 17.32
C ALA A 46 -16.52 -27.84 16.66
N GLN A 47 -16.42 -27.93 15.33
CA GLN A 47 -16.41 -29.19 14.59
C GLN A 47 -15.27 -29.18 13.56
N LEU A 48 -14.71 -30.35 13.27
CA LEU A 48 -13.50 -30.55 12.46
C LEU A 48 -13.77 -31.52 11.30
N LEU A 49 -13.21 -31.20 10.12
CA LEU A 49 -12.57 -32.08 9.10
C LEU A 49 -13.22 -33.44 8.73
N PRO A 50 -13.19 -33.83 7.43
CA PRO A 50 -11.99 -34.55 6.96
C PRO A 50 -11.54 -34.37 5.48
N LEU A 51 -10.22 -34.36 5.32
CA LEU A 51 -9.37 -35.10 4.37
C LEU A 51 -9.71 -35.20 2.85
N LEU A 52 -8.76 -34.68 2.05
CA LEU A 52 -8.12 -35.21 0.82
C LEU A 52 -8.75 -36.37 0.03
N PRO A 53 -8.59 -36.34 -1.30
CA PRO A 53 -7.66 -37.32 -1.90
C PRO A 53 -6.59 -36.74 -2.84
N THR A 54 -5.50 -37.50 -3.02
CA THR A 54 -4.37 -37.26 -3.94
C THR A 54 -4.62 -37.76 -5.35
N PHE A 55 -4.06 -37.13 -6.40
CA PHE A 55 -3.61 -37.85 -7.63
C PHE A 55 -2.49 -37.11 -8.40
N THR A 56 -1.96 -37.76 -9.44
CA THR A 56 -0.58 -37.65 -9.97
C THR A 56 -0.32 -36.61 -11.08
N LEU A 57 0.97 -36.29 -11.27
CA LEU A 57 1.55 -35.61 -12.44
C LEU A 57 1.20 -36.27 -13.79
N PRO A 58 1.26 -35.49 -14.88
CA PRO A 58 2.18 -35.84 -15.97
C PRO A 58 3.11 -34.67 -16.42
N SER A 59 3.92 -34.92 -17.45
CA SER A 59 5.19 -34.23 -17.74
C SER A 59 5.16 -33.05 -18.73
N LEU A 60 6.07 -32.10 -18.49
CA LEU A 60 6.90 -31.36 -19.47
C LEU A 60 6.55 -31.43 -20.97
N VAL A 61 6.36 -30.25 -21.59
CA VAL A 61 6.81 -29.95 -22.95
C VAL A 61 7.53 -28.59 -22.94
N ASP A 62 8.75 -28.54 -23.45
CA ASP A 62 9.61 -27.35 -23.53
C ASP A 62 9.35 -26.54 -24.81
N ARG A 63 9.23 -25.21 -24.68
CA ARG A 63 9.43 -24.25 -25.79
C ARG A 63 10.15 -23.00 -25.28
N LYS A 64 11.10 -22.54 -26.10
CA LYS A 64 12.10 -21.50 -25.77
C LYS A 64 11.83 -20.19 -26.51
N GLY A 65 12.37 -19.10 -25.97
CA GLY A 65 12.31 -17.75 -26.52
C GLY A 65 11.26 -16.88 -25.82
N GLU A 66 11.50 -15.62 -25.50
CA GLU A 66 12.71 -14.78 -25.67
C GLU A 66 12.89 -13.81 -24.49
N GLY A 67 14.01 -13.08 -24.44
CA GLY A 67 14.20 -11.83 -23.68
C GLY A 67 13.86 -11.79 -22.17
N ARG A 68 14.86 -11.92 -21.30
CA ARG A 68 14.77 -11.40 -19.90
C ARG A 68 15.97 -10.52 -19.56
N TYR A 69 15.71 -9.26 -19.25
CA TYR A 69 16.67 -8.40 -18.56
C TYR A 69 16.74 -8.76 -17.06
N LYS A 70 17.94 -8.69 -16.46
CA LYS A 70 18.12 -8.82 -15.01
C LYS A 70 18.13 -7.44 -14.36
N HIS A 71 17.11 -7.12 -13.59
CA HIS A 71 17.17 -6.01 -12.63
C HIS A 71 17.91 -6.47 -11.37
N SER A 72 18.82 -5.64 -10.85
CA SER A 72 19.81 -6.03 -9.83
C SER A 72 19.62 -5.41 -8.44
N ASN A 73 18.63 -4.52 -8.30
CA ASN A 73 18.07 -4.02 -7.05
C ASN A 73 16.54 -3.83 -7.24
N GLY A 74 15.78 -4.01 -6.16
CA GLY A 74 14.32 -4.11 -6.14
C GLY A 74 13.88 -5.34 -5.34
N TYR A 75 12.61 -5.45 -4.98
CA TYR A 75 12.08 -6.69 -4.39
C TYR A 75 12.32 -7.89 -5.32
N PRO A 76 12.41 -9.13 -4.81
CA PRO A 76 12.06 -10.26 -5.64
C PRO A 76 10.61 -10.08 -6.07
N ALA A 77 10.39 -9.75 -7.35
CA ALA A 77 9.05 -9.72 -7.91
C ALA A 77 8.44 -11.13 -7.75
N ARG A 78 7.58 -11.28 -6.74
CA ARG A 78 6.70 -12.45 -6.64
C ARG A 78 5.98 -12.52 -7.97
N ARG A 79 6.26 -13.56 -8.75
CA ARG A 79 5.37 -13.92 -9.83
C ARG A 79 4.08 -14.37 -9.15
N ARG A 80 3.10 -13.45 -9.02
CA ARG A 80 1.71 -13.88 -8.96
C ARG A 80 1.53 -14.84 -10.12
N SER A 81 1.01 -16.02 -9.83
CA SER A 81 1.01 -17.07 -10.84
C SER A 81 0.10 -16.64 -11.96
N LEU A 82 0.58 -16.74 -13.21
CA LEU A 82 -0.28 -16.64 -14.39
C LEU A 82 -1.45 -17.63 -14.31
N VAL A 83 -1.34 -18.68 -13.49
CA VAL A 83 -2.42 -19.62 -13.19
C VAL A 83 -3.44 -19.05 -12.20
N ASP A 84 -3.05 -18.22 -11.24
CA ASP A 84 -3.95 -17.71 -10.20
C ASP A 84 -4.74 -16.50 -10.69
N ASP A 85 -4.08 -15.54 -11.35
CA ASP A 85 -4.75 -14.40 -11.99
C ASP A 85 -5.70 -14.92 -13.09
N ALA A 86 -5.24 -15.82 -13.98
CA ALA A 86 -6.11 -16.41 -15.00
C ALA A 86 -7.20 -17.33 -14.43
N ARG A 87 -7.07 -17.86 -13.22
CA ARG A 87 -8.10 -18.66 -12.54
C ARG A 87 -9.13 -17.77 -11.85
N PHE A 88 -8.74 -16.62 -11.33
CA PHE A 88 -9.66 -15.57 -10.89
C PHE A 88 -10.43 -15.02 -12.09
N GLU A 89 -9.75 -14.64 -13.18
CA GLU A 89 -10.39 -14.22 -14.43
C GLU A 89 -11.29 -15.31 -15.00
N THR A 90 -10.86 -16.58 -15.04
CA THR A 90 -11.71 -17.69 -15.51
C THR A 90 -12.93 -17.91 -14.62
N LEU A 91 -12.82 -17.72 -13.29
CA LEU A 91 -13.96 -17.78 -12.38
C LEU A 91 -14.93 -16.62 -12.61
N VAL A 92 -14.44 -15.39 -12.72
CA VAL A 92 -15.24 -14.19 -13.00
C VAL A 92 -15.89 -14.31 -14.37
N VAL A 93 -15.15 -14.57 -15.45
CA VAL A 93 -15.68 -14.77 -16.81
C VAL A 93 -16.69 -15.93 -16.85
N LYS A 94 -16.50 -17.00 -16.08
CA LYS A 94 -17.48 -18.09 -15.98
C LYS A 94 -18.73 -17.67 -15.21
N GLN A 95 -18.61 -16.90 -14.13
CA GLN A 95 -19.73 -16.33 -13.39
C GLN A 95 -20.51 -15.31 -14.22
N THR A 96 -19.84 -14.37 -14.89
CA THR A 96 -20.45 -13.43 -15.85
C THR A 96 -21.13 -14.17 -16.99
N LYS A 97 -20.50 -15.20 -17.56
CA LYS A 97 -21.12 -16.01 -18.63
C LYS A 97 -22.31 -16.84 -18.13
N GLN A 98 -22.30 -17.33 -16.90
CA GLN A 98 -23.48 -17.95 -16.29
C GLN A 98 -24.57 -16.90 -16.04
N CYS A 99 -24.25 -15.73 -15.48
CA CYS A 99 -25.19 -14.64 -15.25
C CYS A 99 -25.87 -14.18 -16.55
N VAL A 100 -25.11 -13.97 -17.63
CA VAL A 100 -25.64 -13.61 -18.96
C VAL A 100 -26.46 -14.76 -19.58
N LEU A 101 -26.14 -16.02 -19.30
CA LEU A 101 -26.97 -17.17 -19.73
C LEU A 101 -28.26 -17.31 -18.91
N GLU A 102 -28.24 -16.98 -17.63
CA GLU A 102 -29.42 -16.93 -16.77
C GLU A 102 -30.31 -15.73 -17.14
N GLU A 103 -29.74 -14.55 -17.41
CA GLU A 103 -30.47 -13.41 -17.99
C GLU A 103 -31.07 -13.74 -19.36
N ALA A 104 -30.32 -14.39 -20.25
CA ALA A 104 -30.83 -14.77 -21.57
C ALA A 104 -31.95 -15.81 -21.47
N ARG A 105 -31.89 -16.71 -20.47
CA ARG A 105 -33.00 -17.62 -20.13
C ARG A 105 -34.18 -16.87 -19.54
N GLN A 106 -33.96 -15.94 -18.62
CA GLN A 106 -35.00 -15.15 -17.99
C GLN A 106 -35.75 -14.36 -19.06
N ARG A 107 -35.05 -13.54 -19.85
CA ARG A 107 -35.62 -12.80 -20.99
C ARG A 107 -36.30 -13.71 -22.03
N SER A 108 -35.84 -14.96 -22.20
CA SER A 108 -36.50 -15.94 -23.08
C SER A 108 -37.72 -16.62 -22.47
N ASN A 109 -37.83 -16.67 -21.13
CA ASN A 109 -39.00 -17.13 -20.41
C ASN A 109 -40.03 -15.99 -20.34
N ASP A 110 -39.60 -14.78 -20.00
CA ASP A 110 -40.44 -13.57 -19.97
C ASP A 110 -41.07 -13.34 -21.36
N ALA A 111 -40.28 -13.44 -22.45
CA ALA A 111 -40.78 -13.39 -23.83
C ALA A 111 -41.58 -14.64 -24.27
N ALA A 112 -41.58 -15.73 -23.49
CA ALA A 112 -42.48 -16.86 -23.68
C ALA A 112 -43.79 -16.68 -22.91
N GLU A 113 -43.78 -16.01 -21.75
CA GLU A 113 -44.97 -15.61 -21.00
C GLU A 113 -45.72 -14.48 -21.72
N GLU A 114 -45.05 -13.47 -22.28
CA GLU A 114 -45.69 -12.46 -23.15
C GLU A 114 -46.39 -13.13 -24.34
N ARG A 115 -45.71 -14.07 -25.02
CA ARG A 115 -46.31 -14.85 -26.12
C ARG A 115 -47.41 -15.78 -25.66
N ALA A 116 -47.38 -16.28 -24.43
CA ALA A 116 -48.50 -17.05 -23.87
C ALA A 116 -49.72 -16.14 -23.64
N CYS A 117 -49.52 -14.93 -23.13
CA CYS A 117 -50.56 -13.92 -22.99
C CYS A 117 -51.15 -13.49 -24.35
N GLU A 118 -50.33 -13.25 -25.38
CA GLU A 118 -50.83 -12.96 -26.74
C GLU A 118 -51.65 -14.12 -27.32
N ASN A 119 -51.18 -15.37 -27.18
CA ASN A 119 -51.92 -16.53 -27.67
C ASN A 119 -53.26 -16.77 -26.94
N VAL A 120 -53.39 -16.39 -25.66
CA VAL A 120 -54.68 -16.43 -24.95
C VAL A 120 -55.70 -15.43 -25.52
N VAL A 121 -55.26 -14.31 -26.11
CA VAL A 121 -56.16 -13.33 -26.75
C VAL A 121 -56.66 -13.84 -28.13
N VAL A 122 -55.86 -14.64 -28.84
CA VAL A 122 -56.20 -15.13 -30.19
C VAL A 122 -57.14 -16.35 -30.16
N ILE A 123 -57.10 -17.19 -29.11
CA ILE A 123 -57.90 -18.42 -29.03
C ILE A 123 -59.29 -18.16 -28.40
N GLN A 124 -60.06 -17.24 -29.00
CA GLN A 124 -61.53 -17.14 -28.81
C GLN A 124 -62.34 -17.37 -30.09
N GLU A 125 -61.71 -17.44 -31.26
CA GLU A 125 -62.39 -17.78 -32.53
C GLU A 125 -61.86 -19.08 -33.15
N ALA A 126 -62.61 -19.62 -34.13
CA ALA A 126 -62.31 -20.83 -34.91
C ALA A 126 -62.16 -22.16 -34.14
N LYS A 127 -63.29 -22.83 -33.90
CA LYS A 127 -63.32 -24.30 -33.68
C LYS A 127 -63.06 -25.08 -34.98
N THR A 128 -62.73 -26.36 -34.79
CA THR A 128 -63.26 -27.58 -35.49
C THR A 128 -62.34 -28.33 -36.47
N ILE A 129 -62.44 -29.67 -36.40
CA ILE A 129 -62.06 -30.74 -37.36
C ILE A 129 -60.61 -31.29 -37.32
N SER A 130 -60.53 -32.56 -36.88
CA SER A 130 -59.48 -33.57 -37.12
C SER A 130 -60.00 -34.58 -38.19
N PRO A 131 -59.30 -35.66 -38.65
CA PRO A 131 -58.04 -36.26 -38.16
C PRO A 131 -57.08 -36.80 -39.28
N GLU A 132 -56.13 -37.68 -38.87
CA GLU A 132 -55.40 -38.70 -39.69
C GLU A 132 -54.29 -38.20 -40.65
N GLN A 133 -53.20 -38.96 -40.95
CA GLN A 133 -52.86 -40.38 -40.71
C GLN A 133 -51.32 -40.66 -40.72
N GLN A 134 -50.81 -41.52 -39.81
CA GLN A 134 -49.67 -42.49 -39.99
C GLN A 134 -48.21 -42.00 -40.32
N VAL A 135 -47.09 -42.74 -40.10
CA VAL A 135 -46.79 -44.14 -39.66
C VAL A 135 -45.36 -44.26 -39.01
N PHE A 136 -45.21 -44.99 -37.88
CA PHE A 136 -44.12 -45.86 -37.30
C PHE A 136 -42.59 -45.70 -37.60
N PRO A 137 -41.63 -46.34 -36.85
CA PRO A 137 -41.73 -47.28 -35.71
C PRO A 137 -40.82 -47.04 -34.45
N GLU A 138 -40.97 -47.91 -33.44
CA GLU A 138 -40.15 -48.18 -32.22
C GLU A 138 -39.75 -49.70 -32.24
N PRO A 139 -39.18 -50.39 -31.20
CA PRO A 139 -38.43 -50.04 -29.97
C PRO A 139 -37.06 -50.82 -29.93
N SER A 140 -36.49 -51.55 -28.94
CA SER A 140 -36.75 -51.93 -27.51
C SER A 140 -35.53 -52.64 -26.85
N GLN A 141 -35.24 -52.33 -25.55
CA GLN A 141 -34.78 -53.25 -24.46
C GLN A 141 -33.43 -54.03 -24.59
N VAL A 142 -32.74 -54.62 -23.57
CA VAL A 142 -32.57 -54.55 -22.07
C VAL A 142 -32.24 -55.97 -21.55
N ASN A 143 -31.28 -56.11 -20.60
CA ASN A 143 -31.00 -57.21 -19.60
C ASN A 143 -29.47 -57.34 -19.32
N GLY A 144 -28.95 -57.79 -18.17
CA GLY A 144 -29.54 -58.25 -16.89
C GLY A 144 -28.48 -58.87 -15.93
N TYR A 145 -28.90 -59.46 -14.80
CA TYR A 145 -28.17 -60.24 -13.75
C TYR A 145 -27.75 -59.53 -12.43
N GLU A 146 -27.55 -60.32 -11.34
CA GLU A 146 -28.03 -60.05 -9.95
C GLU A 146 -27.03 -60.41 -8.79
N GLU A 147 -27.55 -60.48 -7.54
CA GLU A 147 -26.97 -60.98 -6.24
C GLU A 147 -26.08 -59.97 -5.44
N GLN A 148 -26.33 -59.60 -4.16
CA GLN A 148 -26.50 -60.29 -2.83
C GLN A 148 -25.14 -60.66 -2.14
N GLU A 149 -24.92 -60.68 -0.81
CA GLU A 149 -25.81 -60.54 0.38
C GLU A 149 -25.15 -59.88 1.65
N THR A 150 -25.52 -60.27 2.89
CA THR A 150 -25.60 -59.42 4.13
C THR A 150 -24.66 -59.67 5.34
N MET A 151 -24.37 -58.60 6.11
CA MET A 151 -24.40 -58.44 7.63
C MET A 151 -23.42 -59.12 8.63
N VAL A 152 -23.38 -58.54 9.85
CA VAL A 152 -23.10 -59.08 11.23
C VAL A 152 -21.74 -58.73 11.94
N GLU A 153 -21.80 -58.41 13.26
CA GLU A 153 -20.73 -58.07 14.24
C GLU A 153 -20.47 -59.27 15.26
N PRO A 154 -20.06 -59.15 16.57
CA PRO A 154 -19.32 -58.14 17.36
C PRO A 154 -18.21 -58.70 18.34
N GLU A 155 -17.67 -57.85 19.23
CA GLU A 155 -16.90 -58.13 20.49
C GLU A 155 -15.41 -58.63 20.38
N THR A 156 -14.51 -58.65 21.41
CA THR A 156 -14.59 -58.45 22.89
C THR A 156 -13.24 -57.97 23.55
N PHE A 157 -13.28 -56.91 24.39
CA PHE A 157 -12.61 -56.65 25.72
C PHE A 157 -11.09 -56.69 26.11
N HIS A 158 -10.78 -55.88 27.17
CA HIS A 158 -9.70 -55.92 28.21
C HIS A 158 -8.23 -55.54 27.85
N SER A 159 -7.36 -54.98 28.72
CA SER A 159 -7.44 -54.46 30.13
C SER A 159 -6.24 -53.55 30.54
N ILE A 160 -6.35 -52.82 31.67
CA ILE A 160 -5.32 -52.00 32.39
C ILE A 160 -5.11 -52.57 33.83
N PRO A 161 -4.26 -52.02 34.78
CA PRO A 161 -3.30 -50.88 34.76
C PRO A 161 -1.82 -51.37 35.05
N ASP A 162 -0.90 -50.93 35.93
CA ASP A 162 -0.69 -49.89 37.02
C ASP A 162 0.83 -49.93 37.46
N THR A 163 1.52 -49.14 38.34
CA THR A 163 1.36 -47.89 39.16
C THR A 163 2.76 -47.32 39.60
N GLU A 164 2.86 -46.06 40.12
CA GLU A 164 3.89 -45.49 41.08
C GLU A 164 5.42 -45.42 40.73
N GLN A 165 6.33 -44.59 41.30
CA GLN A 165 6.33 -43.29 42.06
C GLN A 165 7.76 -42.61 42.08
N HIS A 166 7.81 -41.28 42.27
CA HIS A 166 8.83 -40.41 42.95
C HIS A 166 10.35 -40.23 42.55
N LEU A 167 10.71 -38.94 42.34
CA LEU A 167 11.81 -38.11 42.94
C LEU A 167 13.29 -38.08 42.44
N THR A 168 13.59 -36.98 41.71
CA THR A 168 14.71 -35.99 41.89
C THR A 168 16.21 -36.30 41.67
N ASN A 169 16.81 -35.40 40.86
CA ASN A 169 18.17 -34.82 40.88
C ASN A 169 19.43 -35.69 40.65
N GLY A 170 20.05 -35.47 39.49
CA GLY A 170 21.48 -35.63 39.23
C GLY A 170 21.85 -34.85 37.96
N HIS A 171 22.81 -33.91 38.03
CA HIS A 171 23.18 -33.08 36.89
C HIS A 171 23.93 -33.87 35.81
N HIS A 172 23.63 -33.58 34.55
CA HIS A 172 24.61 -33.59 33.47
C HIS A 172 24.36 -32.37 32.58
N GLU A 173 25.37 -31.51 32.46
CA GLU A 173 25.33 -30.36 31.57
C GLU A 173 25.69 -30.79 30.14
N SER A 174 25.04 -30.18 29.15
CA SER A 174 25.40 -30.28 27.74
C SER A 174 25.39 -28.88 27.12
N GLU A 175 26.51 -28.47 26.53
CA GLU A 175 26.74 -27.12 26.02
C GLU A 175 25.97 -26.83 24.71
N ASP A 176 24.67 -26.57 24.80
CA ASP A 176 23.97 -25.87 23.72
C ASP A 176 24.44 -24.41 23.70
N SER A 177 25.21 -24.05 22.68
CA SER A 177 25.64 -22.67 22.46
C SER A 177 24.45 -21.85 21.98
N GLU A 178 23.97 -20.91 22.80
CA GLU A 178 22.84 -20.03 22.49
C GLU A 178 23.04 -19.34 21.13
N LEU A 179 22.03 -19.47 20.25
CA LEU A 179 22.01 -18.76 18.97
C LEU A 179 21.83 -17.27 19.22
N THR A 180 22.62 -16.43 18.55
CA THR A 180 22.39 -14.98 18.60
C THR A 180 21.04 -14.64 17.96
N GLU A 181 20.39 -13.55 18.38
CA GLU A 181 19.04 -13.18 17.93
C GLU A 181 18.93 -13.14 16.39
N GLU A 182 19.96 -12.62 15.71
CA GLU A 182 20.07 -12.60 14.26
C GLU A 182 20.07 -14.01 13.64
N GLU A 183 20.77 -14.97 14.24
CA GLU A 183 20.80 -16.37 13.78
C GLU A 183 19.50 -17.10 14.11
N MET A 184 18.83 -16.79 15.23
CA MET A 184 17.51 -17.32 15.56
C MET A 184 16.48 -16.83 14.53
N ILE A 185 16.48 -15.53 14.21
CA ILE A 185 15.63 -14.94 13.16
C ILE A 185 15.90 -15.62 11.80
N LEU A 186 17.17 -15.76 11.42
CA LEU A 186 17.55 -16.29 10.10
C LEU A 186 17.36 -17.81 10.00
N SER A 187 17.45 -18.54 11.12
CA SER A 187 17.07 -19.96 11.24
C SER A 187 15.56 -20.16 11.16
N ASN A 188 14.77 -19.30 11.80
CA ASN A 188 13.30 -19.34 11.72
C ASN A 188 12.83 -19.00 10.29
N ALA A 189 13.37 -17.94 9.68
CA ALA A 189 13.06 -17.54 8.30
C ALA A 189 13.53 -18.54 7.21
N ALA A 190 14.48 -19.42 7.55
CA ALA A 190 14.86 -20.57 6.71
C ALA A 190 13.96 -21.81 6.96
N SER A 191 13.18 -21.84 8.04
CA SER A 191 12.28 -22.95 8.38
C SER A 191 10.85 -22.74 7.87
N GLU A 192 10.53 -21.56 7.30
CA GLU A 192 9.18 -21.20 6.82
C GLU A 192 8.74 -22.05 5.60
N SER A 193 9.62 -22.27 4.62
CA SER A 193 9.36 -23.20 3.51
C SER A 193 10.66 -23.63 2.81
N LYS A 194 10.60 -24.70 2.01
CA LYS A 194 11.71 -25.09 1.13
C LYS A 194 12.11 -24.00 0.12
N GLU A 195 11.17 -23.14 -0.25
CA GLU A 195 11.42 -22.00 -1.14
C GLU A 195 12.10 -20.84 -0.39
N SER A 196 11.92 -20.73 0.95
CA SER A 196 12.64 -19.75 1.78
C SER A 196 14.06 -20.21 2.16
N GLU A 197 14.32 -21.52 2.25
CA GLU A 197 15.69 -22.07 2.39
C GLU A 197 16.62 -21.64 1.24
N GLU A 198 16.13 -21.75 0.00
CA GLU A 198 16.89 -21.52 -1.24
C GLU A 198 16.93 -20.04 -1.67
N ALA A 199 16.14 -19.17 -1.04
CA ALA A 199 16.07 -17.75 -1.36
C ALA A 199 17.45 -17.06 -1.20
N ILE A 200 17.97 -16.52 -2.32
CA ILE A 200 19.23 -15.77 -2.36
C ILE A 200 19.01 -14.38 -1.78
N GLN A 201 19.87 -13.98 -0.84
CA GLN A 201 19.87 -12.66 -0.23
C GLN A 201 21.28 -12.04 -0.23
N LYS A 202 21.35 -10.71 -0.25
CA LYS A 202 22.58 -9.96 -0.04
C LYS A 202 22.79 -9.80 1.47
N ALA A 203 23.95 -10.19 1.97
CA ALA A 203 24.31 -10.10 3.39
C ALA A 203 25.67 -9.41 3.56
N ALA A 204 25.82 -8.63 4.63
CA ALA A 204 27.08 -8.02 5.01
C ALA A 204 27.61 -8.68 6.29
N LEU A 205 28.88 -9.05 6.31
CA LEU A 205 29.55 -9.71 7.43
C LEU A 205 30.75 -8.87 7.85
N VAL A 206 30.86 -8.55 9.14
CA VAL A 206 32.10 -8.05 9.74
C VAL A 206 32.81 -9.18 10.45
N LEU A 207 34.03 -9.45 10.01
CA LEU A 207 34.89 -10.51 10.49
C LEU A 207 36.03 -9.88 11.28
N HIS A 208 36.10 -10.19 12.58
CA HIS A 208 37.17 -9.72 13.46
C HIS A 208 38.30 -10.75 13.41
N MET A 209 39.44 -10.43 12.81
CA MET A 209 40.52 -11.39 12.53
C MET A 209 41.66 -11.30 13.55
N ARG A 210 41.97 -12.41 14.23
CA ARG A 210 43.12 -12.52 15.15
C ARG A 210 44.43 -12.67 14.38
N GLU A 211 44.37 -13.44 13.29
CA GLU A 211 45.44 -13.59 12.30
C GLU A 211 45.33 -12.50 11.22
N GLY A 212 46.46 -12.06 10.66
CA GLY A 212 46.49 -11.17 9.50
C GLY A 212 46.00 -11.83 8.19
N LEU A 213 46.27 -11.19 7.05
CA LEU A 213 45.72 -11.54 5.72
C LEU A 213 45.86 -13.02 5.28
N ASN A 214 46.75 -13.79 5.91
CA ASN A 214 46.95 -15.23 5.65
C ASN A 214 45.71 -16.11 5.96
N SER A 215 44.77 -15.66 6.81
CA SER A 215 43.48 -16.33 7.02
C SER A 215 42.39 -15.85 6.06
N LEU A 216 42.53 -14.67 5.46
CA LEU A 216 41.52 -14.10 4.55
C LEU A 216 41.30 -14.98 3.31
N ALA A 217 42.38 -15.54 2.74
CA ALA A 217 42.28 -16.47 1.61
C ALA A 217 41.49 -17.76 1.96
N ARG A 218 41.58 -18.25 3.21
CA ARG A 218 40.79 -19.39 3.69
C ARG A 218 39.32 -19.01 3.82
N ILE A 219 39.03 -17.84 4.37
CA ILE A 219 37.66 -17.30 4.55
C ILE A 219 36.96 -17.12 3.19
N LEU A 220 37.65 -16.51 2.21
CA LEU A 220 37.11 -16.35 0.85
C LEU A 220 36.86 -17.71 0.18
N LYS A 221 37.73 -18.70 0.39
CA LYS A 221 37.52 -20.07 -0.09
C LYS A 221 36.30 -20.73 0.59
N SER A 222 36.05 -20.49 1.87
CA SER A 222 34.84 -20.97 2.55
C SER A 222 33.57 -20.35 1.96
N ILE A 223 33.56 -19.05 1.68
CA ILE A 223 32.40 -18.37 1.04
C ILE A 223 32.08 -19.01 -0.32
N GLU A 224 33.11 -19.23 -1.15
CA GLU A 224 32.99 -19.92 -2.45
C GLU A 224 32.47 -21.37 -2.28
N ASN A 225 33.00 -22.12 -1.31
CA ASN A 225 32.60 -23.51 -1.03
C ASN A 225 31.14 -23.62 -0.54
N TYR A 226 30.60 -22.62 0.16
CA TYR A 226 29.19 -22.55 0.54
C TYR A 226 28.28 -21.97 -0.57
N GLY A 227 28.83 -21.68 -1.75
CA GLY A 227 28.09 -21.20 -2.92
C GLY A 227 27.76 -19.70 -2.90
N GLY A 228 28.49 -18.90 -2.12
CA GLY A 228 28.27 -17.45 -2.04
C GLY A 228 29.08 -16.65 -3.06
N GLY A 229 28.43 -15.70 -3.72
CA GLY A 229 29.09 -14.73 -4.59
C GLY A 229 29.59 -13.53 -3.79
N LEU A 230 30.90 -13.25 -3.82
CA LEU A 230 31.48 -12.06 -3.19
C LEU A 230 31.13 -10.79 -4.00
N THR A 231 30.39 -9.86 -3.40
CA THR A 231 30.01 -8.58 -4.04
C THR A 231 30.81 -7.38 -3.54
N HIS A 232 31.37 -7.43 -2.33
CA HIS A 232 32.29 -6.39 -1.83
C HIS A 232 33.25 -6.95 -0.77
N LEU A 233 34.45 -6.38 -0.68
CA LEU A 233 35.46 -6.71 0.32
C LEU A 233 36.27 -5.46 0.71
N GLU A 234 36.28 -5.12 2.00
CA GLU A 234 37.05 -4.02 2.57
C GLU A 234 37.78 -4.49 3.84
N THR A 235 39.03 -4.06 4.03
CA THR A 235 39.85 -4.39 5.22
C THR A 235 40.34 -3.13 5.92
N ARG A 236 40.37 -3.15 7.26
CA ARG A 236 40.84 -2.05 8.12
C ARG A 236 41.66 -2.61 9.29
N PRO A 237 42.72 -1.92 9.75
CA PRO A 237 43.38 -2.25 11.01
C PRO A 237 42.41 -2.13 12.18
N SER A 238 42.29 -3.15 13.02
CA SER A 238 41.39 -3.08 14.17
C SER A 238 41.94 -2.20 15.29
N LYS A 239 41.03 -1.64 16.09
CA LYS A 239 41.34 -0.93 17.34
C LYS A 239 41.12 -1.81 18.59
N ARG A 240 40.66 -3.06 18.42
CA ARG A 240 40.33 -3.97 19.53
C ARG A 240 41.55 -4.78 19.98
N PRO A 241 41.80 -4.96 21.29
CA PRO A 241 42.93 -5.77 21.76
C PRO A 241 42.77 -7.22 21.31
N GLY A 242 43.85 -7.79 20.74
CA GLY A 242 43.87 -9.17 20.25
C GLY A 242 43.30 -9.38 18.83
N ILE A 243 42.81 -8.33 18.16
CA ILE A 243 42.36 -8.35 16.77
C ILE A 243 43.35 -7.54 15.92
N GLN A 244 43.78 -8.08 14.77
CA GLN A 244 44.70 -7.40 13.85
C GLN A 244 43.94 -6.63 12.77
N LEU A 245 42.90 -7.25 12.19
CA LEU A 245 42.12 -6.69 11.10
C LEU A 245 40.63 -6.84 11.37
N ASP A 246 39.87 -5.79 11.06
CA ASP A 246 38.42 -5.85 10.87
C ASP A 246 38.17 -5.90 9.36
N VAL A 247 37.38 -6.88 8.90
CA VAL A 247 37.11 -7.11 7.48
C VAL A 247 35.62 -7.12 7.21
N LEU A 248 35.17 -6.18 6.37
CA LEU A 248 33.80 -6.12 5.86
C LEU A 248 33.72 -6.93 4.56
N VAL A 249 32.81 -7.89 4.53
CA VAL A 249 32.54 -8.75 3.37
C VAL A 249 31.06 -8.60 3.02
N LYS A 250 30.72 -8.37 1.75
CA LYS A 250 29.33 -8.50 1.28
C LYS A 250 29.22 -9.67 0.32
N VAL A 251 28.20 -10.50 0.54
CA VAL A 251 27.99 -11.79 -0.13
C VAL A 251 26.54 -11.95 -0.57
N ASP A 252 26.35 -12.53 -1.74
CA ASP A 252 25.05 -12.87 -2.31
C ASP A 252 24.93 -14.41 -2.25
N MET A 253 24.10 -14.95 -1.34
CA MET A 253 23.95 -16.40 -1.12
C MET A 253 22.60 -16.79 -0.51
N SER A 254 22.25 -18.08 -0.49
CA SER A 254 21.00 -18.56 0.11
C SER A 254 21.02 -18.47 1.64
N ARG A 255 19.83 -18.35 2.27
CA ARG A 255 19.68 -18.32 3.74
C ARG A 255 20.35 -19.51 4.41
N ARG A 256 20.10 -20.71 3.88
CA ARG A 256 20.69 -21.96 4.38
C ARG A 256 22.21 -21.97 4.27
N SER A 257 22.79 -21.53 3.16
CA SER A 257 24.25 -21.44 3.01
C SER A 257 24.85 -20.38 3.94
N LEU A 258 24.18 -19.26 4.16
CA LEU A 258 24.66 -18.20 5.07
C LEU A 258 24.73 -18.67 6.53
N LEU A 259 23.70 -19.39 7.02
CA LEU A 259 23.72 -19.99 8.37
C LEU A 259 24.90 -20.96 8.56
N LEU A 260 25.13 -21.83 7.58
CA LEU A 260 26.22 -22.80 7.61
C LEU A 260 27.60 -22.13 7.53
N LEU A 261 27.73 -21.08 6.72
CA LEU A 261 28.92 -20.24 6.65
C LEU A 261 29.19 -19.54 8.00
N ILE A 262 28.21 -18.88 8.61
CA ILE A 262 28.39 -18.15 9.88
C ILE A 262 28.81 -19.11 11.00
N ARG A 263 28.15 -20.27 11.12
CA ARG A 263 28.52 -21.32 12.09
C ARG A 263 29.94 -21.82 11.87
N SER A 264 30.32 -22.10 10.61
CA SER A 264 31.69 -22.54 10.24
C SER A 264 32.75 -21.46 10.54
N LEU A 265 32.45 -20.18 10.27
CA LEU A 265 33.37 -19.08 10.55
C LEU A 265 33.52 -18.82 12.07
N ARG A 266 32.44 -18.90 12.86
CA ARG A 266 32.52 -18.77 14.33
C ARG A 266 33.33 -19.89 14.98
N GLN A 267 33.35 -21.09 14.40
CA GLN A 267 34.22 -22.20 14.82
C GLN A 267 35.71 -22.01 14.41
N SER A 268 36.06 -20.97 13.65
CA SER A 268 37.45 -20.72 13.25
C SER A 268 38.24 -19.98 14.34
N SER A 269 39.28 -20.64 14.88
CA SER A 269 40.24 -20.05 15.82
C SER A 269 40.97 -18.80 15.28
N SER A 270 41.01 -18.61 13.95
CA SER A 270 41.58 -17.42 13.31
C SER A 270 40.73 -16.15 13.47
N LEU A 271 39.46 -16.29 13.90
CA LEU A 271 38.51 -15.21 14.12
C LEU A 271 38.26 -14.95 15.62
N GLY A 272 38.13 -13.68 15.97
CA GLY A 272 37.68 -13.19 17.28
C GLY A 272 36.16 -13.03 17.37
N GLY A 273 35.48 -12.99 16.23
CA GLY A 273 34.03 -12.92 16.14
C GLY A 273 33.54 -12.74 14.70
N VAL A 274 32.27 -13.06 14.48
CA VAL A 274 31.53 -12.87 13.22
C VAL A 274 30.25 -12.14 13.56
N THR A 275 30.16 -10.88 13.14
CA THR A 275 28.93 -10.08 13.23
C THR A 275 28.28 -10.06 11.86
N LEU A 276 27.01 -10.45 11.77
CA LEU A 276 26.20 -10.13 10.61
C LEU A 276 25.87 -8.65 10.73
N LEU A 277 26.28 -7.83 9.77
CA LEU A 277 25.71 -6.49 9.68
C LEU A 277 24.35 -6.63 9.00
N SER A 278 23.32 -6.19 9.70
CA SER A 278 22.00 -5.80 9.17
C SER A 278 22.13 -4.51 8.32
N ASP A 279 23.09 -4.52 7.39
CA ASP A 279 23.38 -3.44 6.44
C ASP A 279 22.37 -3.54 5.29
N ASN A 280 21.44 -2.59 5.27
CA ASN A 280 20.01 -2.77 5.01
C ASN A 280 19.24 -3.33 6.22
N SER A 281 18.48 -2.43 6.85
CA SER A 281 17.33 -2.73 7.72
C SER A 281 16.16 -3.33 6.90
N VAL A 282 16.41 -4.45 6.23
CA VAL A 282 15.36 -5.34 5.72
C VAL A 282 15.35 -6.55 6.64
N SER A 283 14.74 -6.34 7.81
CA SER A 283 14.00 -7.40 8.48
C SER A 283 13.19 -8.13 7.41
N VAL A 284 13.25 -9.47 7.37
CA VAL A 284 12.54 -10.27 6.36
C VAL A 284 11.01 -10.10 6.47
N LYS A 285 10.51 -9.54 7.57
CA LYS A 285 9.11 -9.18 7.78
C LYS A 285 8.73 -7.83 7.17
N ASP A 286 9.69 -6.92 7.00
CA ASP A 286 9.43 -5.51 6.71
C ASP A 286 9.63 -5.26 5.20
N PRO A 287 8.58 -4.85 4.45
CA PRO A 287 8.73 -4.47 3.07
C PRO A 287 9.78 -3.37 2.88
N TRP A 288 10.64 -3.52 1.87
CA TRP A 288 11.51 -2.44 1.40
C TRP A 288 10.68 -1.20 1.05
N PHE A 289 11.32 -0.03 1.05
CA PHE A 289 10.79 1.18 0.45
C PHE A 289 11.92 2.13 0.07
N PRO A 290 11.73 3.00 -0.93
CA PRO A 290 12.73 4.01 -1.30
C PRO A 290 13.16 4.87 -0.10
N ARG A 291 14.46 5.15 0.02
CA ARG A 291 15.06 6.00 1.07
C ARG A 291 15.35 7.43 0.62
N HIS A 292 15.33 7.69 -0.69
CA HIS A 292 15.56 8.98 -1.32
C HIS A 292 14.69 9.11 -2.58
N ALA A 293 14.31 10.34 -2.97
CA ALA A 293 13.43 10.59 -4.11
C ALA A 293 13.96 10.04 -5.45
N SER A 294 15.27 9.80 -5.60
CA SER A 294 15.84 9.14 -6.79
C SER A 294 15.59 7.64 -6.85
N GLU A 295 15.33 6.98 -5.73
CA GLU A 295 15.05 5.53 -5.70
C GLU A 295 13.67 5.21 -6.31
N LEU A 296 12.82 6.22 -6.52
CA LEU A 296 11.60 6.15 -7.34
C LEU A 296 11.88 5.79 -8.81
N ASP A 297 13.14 5.86 -9.28
CA ASP A 297 13.53 5.25 -10.56
C ASP A 297 13.41 3.71 -10.57
N SER A 298 13.18 3.08 -9.42
CA SER A 298 12.80 1.66 -9.29
C SER A 298 11.29 1.43 -9.08
N CYS A 299 10.52 2.49 -8.78
CA CYS A 299 9.08 2.43 -8.47
C CYS A 299 8.21 2.70 -9.70
N ASN A 300 8.35 1.84 -10.72
CA ASN A 300 7.67 1.95 -12.01
C ASN A 300 6.90 0.66 -12.38
N HIS A 301 6.45 -0.13 -11.39
CA HIS A 301 5.69 -1.36 -11.64
C HIS A 301 4.26 -1.03 -12.09
N LEU A 302 3.92 -1.32 -13.35
CA LEU A 302 2.62 -1.03 -13.95
C LEU A 302 1.57 -2.11 -13.70
N MET A 303 0.30 -1.72 -13.77
CA MET A 303 -0.87 -2.61 -13.85
C MET A 303 -1.39 -2.68 -15.30
N THR A 304 -1.48 -3.90 -15.83
CA THR A 304 -1.87 -4.18 -17.23
C THR A 304 -3.37 -4.04 -17.53
N LYS A 305 -4.22 -3.82 -16.50
CA LYS A 305 -5.70 -3.81 -16.61
C LYS A 305 -6.23 -2.83 -17.66
N TYR A 306 -5.54 -1.70 -17.85
CA TYR A 306 -5.95 -0.64 -18.77
C TYR A 306 -4.82 -0.32 -19.78
N GLU A 307 -4.24 -1.36 -20.38
CA GLU A 307 -3.43 -1.18 -21.59
C GLU A 307 -4.35 -1.29 -22.82
N PRO A 308 -4.40 -0.29 -23.72
CA PRO A 308 -5.21 -0.34 -24.95
C PRO A 308 -4.87 -1.47 -25.94
N GLU A 309 -3.83 -2.27 -25.69
CA GLU A 309 -3.53 -3.50 -26.44
C GLU A 309 -4.10 -4.77 -25.81
N LEU A 310 -4.55 -4.69 -24.55
CA LEU A 310 -5.04 -5.82 -23.75
C LEU A 310 -6.54 -5.73 -23.45
N ASP A 311 -7.08 -4.53 -23.16
CA ASP A 311 -8.53 -4.35 -22.99
C ASP A 311 -9.25 -4.14 -24.32
N MET A 312 -10.18 -5.03 -24.64
CA MET A 312 -11.04 -4.96 -25.82
C MET A 312 -12.14 -3.89 -25.71
N ASN A 313 -12.48 -3.43 -24.51
CA ASN A 313 -13.52 -2.41 -24.28
C ASN A 313 -12.98 -0.99 -24.40
N HIS A 314 -11.67 -0.78 -24.18
CA HIS A 314 -11.03 0.52 -24.29
C HIS A 314 -11.26 1.12 -25.70
N PRO A 315 -11.79 2.36 -25.83
CA PRO A 315 -12.26 2.91 -27.10
C PRO A 315 -11.20 3.02 -28.21
N GLY A 316 -9.92 3.10 -27.84
CA GLY A 316 -8.78 3.10 -28.76
C GLY A 316 -8.20 1.72 -29.10
N PHE A 317 -8.78 0.60 -28.66
CA PHE A 317 -8.28 -0.76 -28.95
C PHE A 317 -8.15 -1.03 -30.46
N ALA A 318 -9.18 -0.62 -31.21
CA ALA A 318 -9.19 -0.71 -32.68
C ALA A 318 -8.29 0.34 -33.36
N ASP A 319 -7.99 1.47 -32.71
CA ASP A 319 -7.18 2.54 -33.30
C ASP A 319 -5.67 2.32 -33.10
N LYS A 320 -5.03 1.88 -34.19
CA LYS A 320 -3.58 1.71 -34.28
C LYS A 320 -2.81 3.03 -34.09
N ALA A 321 -3.38 4.17 -34.47
CA ALA A 321 -2.73 5.48 -34.36
C ALA A 321 -2.74 6.01 -32.92
N TYR A 322 -3.84 5.82 -32.18
CA TYR A 322 -3.89 6.03 -30.73
C TYR A 322 -2.93 5.11 -29.99
N ARG A 323 -2.86 3.83 -30.34
CA ARG A 323 -1.94 2.88 -29.69
C ARG A 323 -0.46 3.21 -29.88
N GLU A 324 -0.02 3.49 -31.11
CA GLU A 324 1.38 3.88 -31.32
C GLU A 324 1.69 5.24 -30.67
N ARG A 325 0.71 6.15 -30.55
CA ARG A 325 0.82 7.40 -29.77
C ARG A 325 0.99 7.13 -28.27
N ARG A 326 0.18 6.24 -27.69
CA ARG A 326 0.30 5.80 -26.29
C ARG A 326 1.66 5.20 -26.00
N LYS A 327 2.11 4.27 -26.85
CA LYS A 327 3.44 3.64 -26.78
C LYS A 327 4.59 4.63 -26.91
N THR A 328 4.46 5.64 -27.78
CA THR A 328 5.43 6.74 -27.89
C THR A 328 5.56 7.50 -26.56
N ILE A 329 4.44 7.82 -25.92
CA ILE A 329 4.40 8.55 -24.63
C ILE A 329 4.90 7.66 -23.48
N ALA A 330 4.55 6.37 -23.47
CA ALA A 330 5.06 5.41 -22.48
C ALA A 330 6.60 5.28 -22.54
N ASN A 331 7.19 5.24 -23.73
CA ASN A 331 8.64 5.23 -23.92
C ASN A 331 9.33 6.48 -23.34
N ILE A 332 8.68 7.64 -23.40
CA ILE A 332 9.18 8.89 -22.80
C ILE A 332 9.21 8.77 -21.27
N ALA A 333 8.14 8.25 -20.66
CA ALA A 333 8.09 8.00 -19.22
C ALA A 333 9.12 6.95 -18.76
N PHE A 334 9.33 5.86 -19.50
CA PHE A 334 10.36 4.86 -19.17
C PHE A 334 11.80 5.40 -19.26
N ALA A 335 12.04 6.34 -20.18
CA ALA A 335 13.35 6.97 -20.36
C ALA A 335 13.73 7.90 -19.19
N TYR A 336 12.76 8.65 -18.64
CA TYR A 336 12.97 9.64 -17.57
C TYR A 336 13.69 9.08 -16.33
N LYS A 337 14.64 9.85 -15.78
CA LYS A 337 15.29 9.56 -14.48
C LYS A 337 15.19 10.75 -13.54
N HIS A 338 15.31 10.50 -12.25
CA HIS A 338 15.19 11.54 -11.23
C HIS A 338 16.32 12.58 -11.39
N GLY A 339 15.94 13.83 -11.68
CA GLY A 339 16.87 14.95 -11.88
C GLY A 339 16.96 15.43 -13.33
N ASP A 340 16.46 14.65 -14.28
CA ASP A 340 16.22 15.12 -15.65
C ASP A 340 15.01 16.09 -15.68
N PRO A 341 14.96 17.04 -16.64
CA PRO A 341 13.74 17.79 -16.91
C PRO A 341 12.67 16.87 -17.50
N ILE A 342 11.39 17.07 -17.17
CA ILE A 342 10.30 16.24 -17.68
C ILE A 342 10.11 16.52 -19.19
N PRO A 343 10.17 15.51 -20.07
CA PRO A 343 10.14 15.76 -21.51
C PRO A 343 8.83 16.37 -22.02
N HIS A 344 8.96 17.30 -22.97
CA HIS A 344 7.86 17.96 -23.65
C HIS A 344 7.07 17.00 -24.53
N ILE A 345 5.75 17.09 -24.52
CA ILE A 345 4.87 16.37 -25.44
C ILE A 345 4.29 17.35 -26.46
N ASP A 346 4.61 17.14 -27.73
CA ASP A 346 4.01 17.86 -28.84
C ASP A 346 2.59 17.31 -29.06
N TYR A 347 1.61 17.88 -28.36
CA TYR A 347 0.20 17.49 -28.42
C TYR A 347 -0.42 17.82 -29.79
N LYS A 348 -1.26 16.92 -30.29
CA LYS A 348 -1.99 17.08 -31.55
C LYS A 348 -3.19 18.01 -31.37
N GLU A 349 -3.62 18.67 -32.45
CA GLU A 349 -4.84 19.49 -32.48
C GLU A 349 -6.09 18.73 -31.96
N SER A 350 -6.20 17.43 -32.24
CA SER A 350 -7.29 16.57 -31.74
C SER A 350 -7.21 16.30 -30.23
N GLU A 351 -6.01 16.23 -29.68
CA GLU A 351 -5.76 16.05 -28.24
C GLU A 351 -6.05 17.37 -27.51
N ILE A 352 -5.59 18.50 -28.07
CA ILE A 352 -5.88 19.86 -27.58
C ILE A 352 -7.38 20.16 -27.61
N SER A 353 -8.09 19.83 -28.69
CA SER A 353 -9.55 20.03 -28.79
C SER A 353 -10.33 19.23 -27.74
N THR A 354 -9.85 18.03 -27.38
CA THR A 354 -10.40 17.22 -26.28
C THR A 354 -10.19 17.91 -24.93
N TRP A 355 -9.00 18.47 -24.69
CA TRP A 355 -8.74 19.33 -23.52
C TRP A 355 -9.64 20.56 -23.49
N THR A 356 -9.78 21.30 -24.60
CA THR A 356 -10.64 22.51 -24.68
C THR A 356 -12.08 22.22 -24.24
N ALA A 357 -12.65 21.09 -24.67
CA ALA A 357 -14.01 20.69 -24.32
C ALA A 357 -14.19 20.40 -22.81
N VAL A 358 -13.24 19.68 -22.20
CA VAL A 358 -13.29 19.36 -20.76
C VAL A 358 -12.97 20.60 -19.93
N PHE A 359 -11.95 21.36 -20.30
CA PHE A 359 -11.48 22.57 -19.60
C PHE A 359 -12.60 23.61 -19.45
N ASN A 360 -13.31 23.92 -20.55
CA ASN A 360 -14.43 24.87 -20.50
C ASN A 360 -15.55 24.37 -19.56
N THR A 361 -15.85 23.07 -19.59
CA THR A 361 -16.85 22.46 -18.68
C THR A 361 -16.43 22.57 -17.21
N VAL A 362 -15.15 22.35 -16.90
CA VAL A 362 -14.60 22.52 -15.54
C VAL A 362 -14.66 24.00 -15.12
N VAL A 363 -14.35 24.95 -16.00
CA VAL A 363 -14.45 26.40 -15.71
C VAL A 363 -15.89 26.83 -15.31
N ASP A 364 -16.92 26.27 -15.94
CA ASP A 364 -18.34 26.62 -15.69
C ASP A 364 -18.95 25.95 -14.44
N LEU A 365 -18.38 24.82 -13.98
CA LEU A 365 -18.86 24.03 -12.85
C LEU A 365 -18.05 24.24 -11.56
N CYS A 366 -16.73 24.47 -11.67
CA CYS A 366 -15.81 24.65 -10.55
C CYS A 366 -16.32 25.67 -9.50
N PRO A 367 -16.78 26.89 -9.84
CA PRO A 367 -17.23 27.88 -8.85
C PRO A 367 -18.44 27.47 -8.01
N LYS A 368 -19.21 26.46 -8.43
CA LYS A 368 -20.42 25.98 -7.75
C LYS A 368 -20.13 24.77 -6.88
N HIS A 369 -19.29 23.86 -7.38
CA HIS A 369 -19.20 22.49 -6.89
C HIS A 369 -17.81 22.08 -6.37
N ALA A 370 -16.74 22.76 -6.79
CA ALA A 370 -15.40 22.48 -6.27
C ALA A 370 -15.15 23.23 -4.95
N CYS A 371 -14.31 22.66 -4.10
CA CYS A 371 -13.87 23.26 -2.84
C CYS A 371 -13.07 24.57 -3.03
N ILE A 372 -13.04 25.40 -1.98
CA ILE A 372 -12.41 26.73 -1.99
C ILE A 372 -10.89 26.68 -2.20
N GLU A 373 -10.20 25.64 -1.69
CA GLU A 373 -8.79 25.38 -1.96
C GLU A 373 -8.55 25.16 -3.47
N TYR A 374 -9.35 24.29 -4.10
CA TYR A 374 -9.27 24.05 -5.54
C TYR A 374 -9.56 25.34 -6.33
N GLN A 375 -10.65 26.05 -6.01
CA GLN A 375 -11.01 27.31 -6.69
C GLN A 375 -9.88 28.35 -6.59
N ARG A 376 -9.25 28.49 -5.42
CA ARG A 376 -8.13 29.39 -5.15
C ARG A 376 -6.92 29.07 -6.03
N VAL A 377 -6.51 27.80 -6.11
CA VAL A 377 -5.32 27.40 -6.87
C VAL A 377 -5.60 27.37 -8.37
N PHE A 378 -6.79 26.92 -8.80
CA PHE A 378 -7.23 26.96 -10.19
C PHE A 378 -7.24 28.41 -10.75
N ALA A 379 -7.70 29.38 -9.96
CA ALA A 379 -7.62 30.80 -10.33
C ALA A 379 -6.16 31.30 -10.46
N LEU A 380 -5.24 30.81 -9.62
CA LEU A 380 -3.82 31.15 -9.70
C LEU A 380 -3.13 30.49 -10.93
N LEU A 381 -3.44 29.24 -11.23
CA LEU A 381 -2.93 28.52 -12.42
C LEU A 381 -3.35 29.18 -13.73
N ARG A 382 -4.59 29.70 -13.79
CA ARG A 382 -5.06 30.54 -14.90
C ARG A 382 -4.37 31.90 -14.95
N LYS A 383 -4.08 32.51 -13.79
CA LYS A 383 -3.39 33.81 -13.69
C LYS A 383 -1.91 33.74 -14.09
N GLU A 384 -1.21 32.64 -13.79
CA GLU A 384 0.18 32.41 -14.24
C GLU A 384 0.26 31.87 -15.68
N GLY A 385 -0.87 31.73 -16.38
CA GLY A 385 -0.92 31.34 -17.80
C GLY A 385 -0.71 29.85 -18.09
N ILE A 386 -0.61 29.03 -17.04
CA ILE A 386 -0.44 27.57 -17.16
C ILE A 386 -1.77 26.96 -17.63
N PHE A 387 -2.89 27.31 -16.99
CA PHE A 387 -4.21 26.80 -17.34
C PHE A 387 -4.92 27.71 -18.35
N THR A 388 -4.99 27.25 -19.60
CA THR A 388 -5.62 27.92 -20.74
C THR A 388 -6.46 26.91 -21.53
N ALA A 389 -7.44 27.37 -22.31
CA ALA A 389 -8.36 26.48 -23.03
C ALA A 389 -7.76 25.94 -24.34
N ASP A 390 -6.78 26.64 -24.90
CA ASP A 390 -6.16 26.44 -26.21
C ASP A 390 -4.86 25.61 -26.17
N ARG A 391 -4.39 25.23 -24.97
CA ARG A 391 -3.14 24.50 -24.76
C ARG A 391 -3.23 23.55 -23.58
N ILE A 392 -2.77 22.31 -23.76
CA ILE A 392 -2.55 21.36 -22.67
C ILE A 392 -1.28 21.76 -21.90
N PRO A 393 -1.34 21.92 -20.56
CA PRO A 393 -0.16 22.16 -19.73
C PRO A 393 0.90 21.05 -19.87
N GLN A 394 2.17 21.44 -19.82
CA GLN A 394 3.28 20.50 -19.79
C GLN A 394 3.61 20.10 -18.34
N LEU A 395 4.06 18.87 -18.12
CA LEU A 395 4.34 18.42 -16.75
C LEU A 395 5.51 19.18 -16.10
N GLU A 396 6.49 19.66 -16.87
CA GLU A 396 7.63 20.44 -16.33
C GLU A 396 7.19 21.77 -15.71
N GLU A 397 6.35 22.56 -16.41
CA GLU A 397 5.83 23.83 -15.87
C GLU A 397 4.88 23.62 -14.68
N MET A 398 4.06 22.56 -14.72
CA MET A 398 3.15 22.18 -13.65
C MET A 398 3.93 21.70 -12.40
N SER A 399 4.98 20.91 -12.61
CA SER A 399 5.93 20.47 -11.58
C SER A 399 6.67 21.66 -10.96
N ALA A 400 7.17 22.60 -11.77
CA ALA A 400 7.82 23.81 -11.29
C ALA A 400 6.88 24.70 -10.45
N PHE A 401 5.61 24.82 -10.85
CA PHE A 401 4.57 25.51 -10.08
C PHE A 401 4.30 24.82 -8.73
N MET A 402 4.04 23.51 -8.73
CA MET A 402 3.79 22.74 -7.50
C MET A 402 5.00 22.80 -6.55
N LYS A 403 6.22 22.76 -7.09
CA LYS A 403 7.46 22.79 -6.31
C LYS A 403 7.68 24.14 -5.62
N LYS A 404 7.26 25.23 -6.27
CA LYS A 404 7.22 26.60 -5.74
C LYS A 404 6.16 26.80 -4.65
N HIS A 405 5.02 26.12 -4.71
CA HIS A 405 3.88 26.35 -3.81
C HIS A 405 3.79 25.38 -2.62
N THR A 406 4.02 24.09 -2.83
CA THR A 406 3.92 23.04 -1.79
C THR A 406 5.14 22.13 -1.71
N GLY A 407 6.11 22.30 -2.61
CA GLY A 407 7.25 21.39 -2.74
C GLY A 407 6.88 20.07 -3.44
N PHE A 408 5.64 19.92 -3.93
CA PHE A 408 5.30 18.78 -4.80
C PHE A 408 5.99 18.88 -6.16
N SER A 409 6.28 17.75 -6.77
CA SER A 409 6.86 17.65 -8.11
C SER A 409 6.27 16.46 -8.85
N LEU A 410 6.29 16.53 -10.18
CA LEU A 410 5.72 15.49 -11.03
C LEU A 410 6.79 14.52 -11.53
N ARG A 411 6.35 13.29 -11.80
CA ARG A 411 7.13 12.25 -12.49
C ARG A 411 6.26 11.69 -13.63
N PRO A 412 6.75 11.62 -14.87
CA PRO A 412 5.97 11.04 -15.96
C PRO A 412 5.77 9.53 -15.75
N ALA A 413 4.51 9.09 -15.77
CA ALA A 413 4.11 7.69 -15.66
C ALA A 413 3.69 7.12 -17.03
N ALA A 414 4.08 5.88 -17.32
CA ALA A 414 3.72 5.19 -18.57
C ALA A 414 2.26 4.68 -18.58
N GLY A 415 1.66 4.51 -17.40
CA GLY A 415 0.31 3.97 -17.17
C GLY A 415 0.04 3.87 -15.66
N LEU A 416 -1.04 3.19 -15.28
CA LEU A 416 -1.37 2.98 -13.86
C LEU A 416 -0.29 2.14 -13.17
N LEU A 417 0.14 2.57 -11.99
CA LEU A 417 1.15 1.91 -11.16
C LEU A 417 0.51 1.02 -10.10
N THR A 418 1.29 0.09 -9.53
CA THR A 418 0.89 -0.60 -8.29
C THR A 418 0.69 0.42 -7.15
N ALA A 419 -0.33 0.22 -6.32
CA ALA A 419 -0.64 1.11 -5.20
C ALA A 419 0.58 1.34 -4.28
N ARG A 420 1.42 0.31 -4.07
CA ARG A 420 2.65 0.40 -3.28
C ARG A 420 3.66 1.40 -3.87
N ASP A 421 3.95 1.33 -5.16
CA ASP A 421 4.88 2.26 -5.83
C ASP A 421 4.32 3.69 -5.92
N PHE A 422 3.01 3.82 -6.18
CA PHE A 422 2.35 5.10 -6.29
C PHE A 422 2.29 5.83 -4.95
N LEU A 423 1.76 5.19 -3.90
CA LEU A 423 1.66 5.80 -2.56
C LEU A 423 3.05 6.10 -1.99
N ALA A 424 4.05 5.24 -2.22
CA ALA A 424 5.43 5.50 -1.79
C ALA A 424 6.03 6.78 -2.42
N SER A 425 5.61 7.17 -3.62
CA SER A 425 6.06 8.43 -4.25
C SER A 425 5.50 9.69 -3.55
N LEU A 426 4.25 9.63 -3.07
CA LEU A 426 3.60 10.73 -2.36
C LEU A 426 4.35 11.12 -1.08
N ALA A 427 5.03 10.17 -0.43
CA ALA A 427 5.87 10.41 0.75
C ALA A 427 6.99 11.42 0.50
N PHE A 428 7.50 11.49 -0.74
CA PHE A 428 8.56 12.43 -1.17
C PHE A 428 7.99 13.74 -1.73
N ARG A 429 6.67 13.93 -1.70
CA ARG A 429 5.94 14.92 -2.51
C ARG A 429 6.24 14.76 -4.01
N VAL A 430 6.34 13.51 -4.48
CA VAL A 430 6.40 13.19 -5.91
C VAL A 430 5.05 12.58 -6.28
N PHE A 431 4.39 13.14 -7.29
CA PHE A 431 3.18 12.57 -7.86
C PHE A 431 3.50 11.97 -9.24
N GLN A 432 3.15 10.71 -9.46
CA GLN A 432 3.38 10.03 -10.74
C GLN A 432 2.18 10.28 -11.66
N SER A 433 2.37 11.08 -12.71
CA SER A 433 1.33 11.60 -13.60
C SER A 433 1.49 11.07 -15.01
N THR A 434 0.42 10.63 -15.65
CA THR A 434 0.45 10.28 -17.07
C THR A 434 0.58 11.51 -17.97
N GLN A 435 0.99 11.28 -19.22
CA GLN A 435 1.19 12.31 -20.26
C GLN A 435 0.33 12.08 -21.53
N TYR A 436 -0.57 11.10 -21.52
CA TYR A 436 -1.44 10.80 -22.66
C TYR A 436 -2.85 11.36 -22.45
N VAL A 437 -3.51 11.73 -23.54
CA VAL A 437 -4.92 12.18 -23.52
C VAL A 437 -5.84 11.00 -23.86
N ARG A 438 -7.02 10.96 -23.22
CA ARG A 438 -8.12 10.03 -23.50
C ARG A 438 -8.53 10.00 -24.98
N HIS A 439 -9.13 8.90 -25.42
CA HIS A 439 -9.55 8.74 -26.81
C HIS A 439 -10.67 9.74 -27.20
N THR A 440 -10.56 10.34 -28.38
CA THR A 440 -11.41 11.48 -28.82
C THR A 440 -12.89 11.14 -29.04
N SER A 441 -13.25 9.85 -29.10
CA SER A 441 -14.66 9.41 -29.09
C SER A 441 -15.35 9.65 -27.75
N SER A 442 -14.57 9.73 -26.67
CA SER A 442 -15.04 9.70 -25.29
C SER A 442 -14.40 10.83 -24.47
N PRO A 443 -14.55 12.11 -24.88
CA PRO A 443 -13.90 13.24 -24.21
C PRO A 443 -14.34 13.40 -22.75
N TYR A 444 -15.55 12.96 -22.43
CA TYR A 444 -16.23 13.23 -21.16
C TYR A 444 -16.12 12.10 -20.12
N HIS A 445 -15.59 10.93 -20.47
CA HIS A 445 -15.40 9.80 -19.57
C HIS A 445 -14.27 8.90 -20.07
N THR A 446 -13.43 8.42 -19.14
CA THR A 446 -12.35 7.46 -19.38
C THR A 446 -12.18 6.58 -18.13
N PRO A 447 -11.93 5.26 -18.26
CA PRO A 447 -11.58 4.40 -17.13
C PRO A 447 -10.10 4.52 -16.73
N GLU A 448 -9.32 5.31 -17.47
CA GLU A 448 -7.89 5.54 -17.25
C GLU A 448 -7.60 6.96 -16.77
N PRO A 449 -6.65 7.15 -15.82
CA PRO A 449 -6.15 8.47 -15.43
C PRO A 449 -5.29 9.07 -16.55
N ASP A 450 -5.97 9.68 -17.53
CA ASP A 450 -5.32 10.44 -18.60
C ASP A 450 -4.85 11.82 -18.10
N CYS A 451 -3.97 12.50 -18.83
CA CYS A 451 -3.38 13.75 -18.35
C CYS A 451 -4.41 14.88 -18.15
N ILE A 452 -5.63 14.78 -18.71
CA ILE A 452 -6.73 15.69 -18.39
C ILE A 452 -7.24 15.45 -16.96
N HIS A 453 -7.44 14.19 -16.56
CA HIS A 453 -7.75 13.82 -15.17
C HIS A 453 -6.62 14.23 -14.22
N GLU A 454 -5.37 13.96 -14.57
CA GLU A 454 -4.21 14.34 -13.77
C GLU A 454 -4.18 15.85 -13.51
N LEU A 455 -4.17 16.65 -14.59
CA LEU A 455 -4.02 18.10 -14.54
C LEU A 455 -5.22 18.81 -13.92
N LEU A 456 -6.46 18.42 -14.27
CA LEU A 456 -7.66 19.11 -13.78
C LEU A 456 -8.20 18.54 -12.46
N GLY A 457 -7.90 17.29 -12.13
CA GLY A 457 -8.27 16.67 -10.86
C GLY A 457 -7.25 16.98 -9.76
N HIS A 458 -6.06 16.40 -9.83
CA HIS A 458 -5.10 16.39 -8.73
C HIS A 458 -4.34 17.72 -8.55
N MET A 459 -3.79 18.27 -9.63
CA MET A 459 -2.72 19.28 -9.50
C MET A 459 -3.10 20.56 -8.74
N PRO A 460 -4.33 21.12 -8.86
CA PRO A 460 -4.71 22.30 -8.09
C PRO A 460 -4.74 22.04 -6.58
N LEU A 461 -5.08 20.83 -6.13
CA LEU A 461 -5.10 20.47 -4.72
C LEU A 461 -3.73 20.01 -4.21
N LEU A 462 -2.90 19.35 -5.03
CA LEU A 462 -1.50 19.08 -4.67
C LEU A 462 -0.63 20.35 -4.58
N ALA A 463 -1.10 21.46 -5.17
CA ALA A 463 -0.57 22.81 -4.95
C ALA A 463 -1.26 23.59 -3.81
N ASP A 464 -2.18 22.98 -3.05
CA ASP A 464 -2.66 23.50 -1.77
C ASP A 464 -1.82 23.01 -0.57
N PRO A 465 -1.34 23.88 0.33
CA PRO A 465 -0.49 23.46 1.46
C PRO A 465 -1.13 22.52 2.48
N SER A 466 -2.45 22.49 2.62
CA SER A 466 -3.15 21.61 3.57
C SER A 466 -3.35 20.21 2.98
N PHE A 467 -3.84 20.15 1.74
CA PHE A 467 -4.05 18.91 1.01
C PHE A 467 -2.72 18.21 0.68
N ALA A 468 -1.69 18.97 0.29
CA ALA A 468 -0.34 18.43 0.08
C ALA A 468 0.24 17.74 1.32
N GLN A 469 -0.07 18.20 2.54
CA GLN A 469 0.30 17.49 3.77
C GLN A 469 -0.46 16.17 3.89
N PHE A 470 -1.78 16.19 3.69
CA PHE A 470 -2.63 15.01 3.75
C PHE A 470 -2.20 13.93 2.75
N SER A 471 -1.98 14.28 1.48
CA SER A 471 -1.47 13.34 0.46
C SER A 471 -0.09 12.79 0.81
N GLN A 472 0.82 13.62 1.35
CA GLN A 472 2.13 13.15 1.81
C GLN A 472 2.01 12.18 3.00
N GLU A 473 1.06 12.38 3.90
CA GLU A 473 0.85 11.51 5.07
C GLU A 473 0.30 10.14 4.68
N ILE A 474 -0.59 10.04 3.68
CA ILE A 474 -0.96 8.75 3.08
C ILE A 474 0.29 8.04 2.52
N GLY A 475 1.17 8.79 1.84
CA GLY A 475 2.43 8.27 1.37
C GLY A 475 3.35 7.78 2.48
N LEU A 476 3.54 8.56 3.55
CA LEU A 476 4.36 8.20 4.73
C LEU A 476 3.79 7.02 5.50
N ALA A 477 2.46 6.81 5.49
CA ALA A 477 1.86 5.59 6.02
C ALA A 477 2.22 4.35 5.18
N SER A 478 2.24 4.47 3.84
CA SER A 478 2.54 3.35 2.93
C SER A 478 3.97 2.78 3.06
N LEU A 479 4.91 3.57 3.59
CA LEU A 479 6.30 3.17 3.74
C LEU A 479 6.45 2.09 4.82
N GLY A 480 6.86 0.89 4.40
CA GLY A 480 7.01 -0.29 5.26
C GLY A 480 5.69 -1.00 5.60
N ALA A 481 4.55 -0.53 5.10
CA ALA A 481 3.25 -1.16 5.31
C ALA A 481 3.14 -2.51 4.58
N SER A 482 2.48 -3.50 5.19
CA SER A 482 2.14 -4.80 4.56
C SER A 482 1.18 -4.64 3.37
N ASP A 483 1.01 -5.69 2.56
CA ASP A 483 0.12 -5.61 1.38
C ASP A 483 -1.35 -5.34 1.77
N GLU A 484 -1.83 -5.91 2.89
CA GLU A 484 -3.18 -5.65 3.42
C GLU A 484 -3.35 -4.20 3.90
N GLU A 485 -2.30 -3.60 4.46
CA GLU A 485 -2.29 -2.18 4.84
C GLU A 485 -2.21 -1.26 3.61
N ILE A 486 -1.51 -1.67 2.54
CA ILE A 486 -1.53 -0.96 1.26
C ILE A 486 -2.91 -0.99 0.61
N GLU A 487 -3.63 -2.11 0.65
CA GLU A 487 -5.01 -2.21 0.13
C GLU A 487 -5.96 -1.28 0.91
N LYS A 488 -5.85 -1.26 2.25
CA LYS A 488 -6.58 -0.32 3.13
C LYS A 488 -6.25 1.14 2.83
N LEU A 489 -4.97 1.49 2.65
CA LEU A 489 -4.54 2.83 2.26
C LEU A 489 -5.03 3.23 0.87
N SER A 490 -5.01 2.31 -0.10
CA SER A 490 -5.54 2.54 -1.45
C SER A 490 -7.05 2.83 -1.42
N THR A 491 -7.78 2.16 -0.52
CA THR A 491 -9.22 2.39 -0.31
C THR A 491 -9.50 3.74 0.35
N VAL A 492 -8.68 4.15 1.35
CA VAL A 492 -8.76 5.50 1.93
C VAL A 492 -8.42 6.56 0.88
N TYR A 493 -7.40 6.34 0.05
CA TYR A 493 -6.99 7.22 -1.03
C TYR A 493 -8.11 7.38 -2.09
N TRP A 494 -8.76 6.28 -2.50
CA TRP A 494 -9.93 6.30 -3.40
C TRP A 494 -11.06 7.18 -2.84
N PHE A 495 -11.49 6.93 -1.60
CA PHE A 495 -12.58 7.68 -0.97
C PHE A 495 -12.19 9.09 -0.45
N THR A 496 -10.98 9.56 -0.75
CA THR A 496 -10.55 10.93 -0.42
C THR A 496 -9.95 11.63 -1.64
N VAL A 497 -8.74 11.28 -2.05
CA VAL A 497 -8.04 11.96 -3.16
C VAL A 497 -8.73 11.77 -4.51
N GLU A 498 -9.39 10.62 -4.77
CA GLU A 498 -10.13 10.39 -6.02
C GLU A 498 -11.59 10.83 -5.98
N PHE A 499 -12.34 10.46 -4.93
CA PHE A 499 -13.79 10.66 -4.83
C PHE A 499 -14.23 11.33 -3.51
N GLY A 500 -13.34 12.10 -2.87
CA GLY A 500 -13.64 12.81 -1.64
C GLY A 500 -14.55 14.02 -1.80
N LEU A 501 -15.44 14.20 -0.84
CA LEU A 501 -16.27 15.38 -0.65
C LEU A 501 -15.87 16.09 0.66
N CYS A 502 -16.06 17.40 0.74
CA CYS A 502 -15.87 18.17 1.97
C CYS A 502 -17.10 19.05 2.27
N LYS A 503 -17.17 19.59 3.49
CA LYS A 503 -18.17 20.58 3.89
C LYS A 503 -17.61 22.00 3.87
N GLU A 504 -18.37 22.91 3.27
CA GLU A 504 -18.10 24.35 3.30
C GLU A 504 -19.37 25.09 3.67
N HIS A 505 -19.36 25.80 4.81
CA HIS A 505 -20.50 26.58 5.32
C HIS A 505 -21.83 25.80 5.48
N GLY A 506 -21.79 24.47 5.47
CA GLY A 506 -22.95 23.57 5.53
C GLY A 506 -23.35 22.96 4.18
N GLU A 507 -22.80 23.45 3.06
CA GLU A 507 -22.92 22.81 1.75
C GLU A 507 -21.85 21.71 1.56
N VAL A 508 -22.13 20.73 0.70
CA VAL A 508 -21.16 19.71 0.28
C VAL A 508 -20.46 20.16 -1.01
N LYS A 509 -19.13 20.08 -1.04
CA LYS A 509 -18.27 20.40 -2.18
C LYS A 509 -17.40 19.20 -2.55
N ALA A 510 -16.95 19.14 -3.80
CA ALA A 510 -16.03 18.12 -4.29
C ALA A 510 -14.57 18.56 -4.16
N TYR A 511 -13.72 17.63 -3.75
CA TYR A 511 -12.26 17.75 -3.87
C TYR A 511 -11.61 16.54 -4.55
N GLY A 512 -12.31 15.40 -4.65
CA GLY A 512 -11.82 14.23 -5.37
C GLY A 512 -11.49 14.51 -6.84
N ALA A 513 -10.31 14.07 -7.29
CA ALA A 513 -9.80 14.29 -8.64
C ALA A 513 -10.67 13.64 -9.74
N GLY A 514 -11.23 12.46 -9.49
CA GLY A 514 -12.21 11.81 -10.36
C GLY A 514 -13.45 12.69 -10.57
N LEU A 515 -13.98 13.27 -9.50
CA LEU A 515 -15.12 14.19 -9.57
C LEU A 515 -14.77 15.46 -10.36
N LEU A 516 -13.63 16.08 -10.07
CA LEU A 516 -13.24 17.37 -10.69
C LEU A 516 -12.76 17.23 -12.15
N SER A 517 -12.63 16.00 -12.65
CA SER A 517 -12.33 15.67 -14.05
C SER A 517 -13.44 14.92 -14.81
N SER A 518 -14.53 14.54 -14.12
CA SER A 518 -15.70 13.83 -14.65
C SER A 518 -16.99 14.53 -14.22
N TYR A 519 -17.51 15.44 -15.05
CA TYR A 519 -18.71 16.22 -14.69
C TYR A 519 -19.96 15.35 -14.45
N GLY A 520 -20.04 14.20 -15.11
CA GLY A 520 -21.17 13.28 -14.98
C GLY A 520 -21.23 12.67 -13.57
N GLU A 521 -20.06 12.32 -13.03
CA GLU A 521 -19.93 11.80 -11.68
C GLU A 521 -19.97 12.92 -10.63
N LEU A 522 -19.40 14.10 -10.92
CA LEU A 522 -19.53 15.30 -10.07
C LEU A 522 -20.99 15.64 -9.77
N LEU A 523 -21.84 15.71 -10.81
CA LEU A 523 -23.26 16.05 -10.68
C LEU A 523 -24.08 14.93 -10.01
N HIS A 524 -23.62 13.68 -10.05
CA HIS A 524 -24.20 12.58 -9.30
C HIS A 524 -23.77 12.62 -7.82
N ALA A 525 -22.47 12.81 -7.56
CA ALA A 525 -21.88 12.84 -6.22
C ALA A 525 -22.46 13.93 -5.31
N ILE A 526 -22.78 15.10 -5.86
CA ILE A 526 -23.39 16.22 -5.12
C ILE A 526 -24.92 16.15 -5.03
N SER A 527 -25.57 15.16 -5.63
CA SER A 527 -27.03 15.02 -5.64
C SER A 527 -27.54 14.18 -4.46
N ASP A 528 -28.85 14.17 -4.23
CA ASP A 528 -29.51 13.33 -3.22
C ASP A 528 -29.60 11.82 -3.60
N LYS A 529 -28.88 11.37 -4.64
CA LYS A 529 -28.91 9.98 -5.14
C LYS A 529 -27.96 9.02 -4.40
N PRO A 530 -26.63 9.31 -4.29
CA PRO A 530 -25.72 8.47 -3.53
C PRO A 530 -25.84 8.70 -2.02
N GLU A 531 -25.28 7.78 -1.24
CA GLU A 531 -25.18 7.93 0.22
C GLU A 531 -23.96 8.79 0.60
N HIS A 532 -24.16 9.84 1.39
CA HIS A 532 -23.08 10.62 1.99
C HIS A 532 -22.79 10.14 3.41
N ARG A 533 -21.54 9.74 3.67
CA ARG A 533 -21.07 9.29 5.00
C ARG A 533 -19.97 10.20 5.53
N ALA A 534 -19.91 10.43 6.85
CA ALA A 534 -18.78 11.14 7.45
C ALA A 534 -17.48 10.34 7.27
N PHE A 535 -16.39 11.02 6.90
CA PHE A 535 -15.07 10.39 6.73
C PHE A 535 -14.53 9.88 8.08
N GLU A 536 -14.33 8.57 8.14
CA GLU A 536 -13.87 7.83 9.33
C GLU A 536 -12.91 6.72 8.86
N PRO A 537 -11.57 6.93 8.87
CA PRO A 537 -10.61 6.07 8.18
C PRO A 537 -10.76 4.58 8.44
N ALA A 538 -11.02 4.17 9.69
CA ALA A 538 -11.18 2.76 10.05
C ALA A 538 -12.42 2.08 9.42
N LYS A 539 -13.43 2.85 9.00
CA LYS A 539 -14.60 2.36 8.23
C LYS A 539 -14.36 2.51 6.73
N THR A 540 -13.82 3.65 6.31
CA THR A 540 -13.53 3.95 4.90
C THR A 540 -12.55 2.94 4.31
N ALA A 541 -11.49 2.56 5.04
CA ALA A 541 -10.44 1.64 4.61
C ALA A 541 -10.91 0.21 4.27
N ILE A 542 -12.13 -0.17 4.67
CA ILE A 542 -12.71 -1.50 4.42
C ILE A 542 -14.01 -1.45 3.59
N GLN A 543 -14.39 -0.28 3.07
CA GLN A 543 -15.57 -0.12 2.23
C GLN A 543 -15.27 -0.62 0.80
N PRO A 544 -16.01 -1.62 0.27
CA PRO A 544 -15.87 -2.02 -1.12
C PRO A 544 -16.26 -0.89 -2.08
N TYR A 545 -15.57 -0.80 -3.21
CA TYR A 545 -15.82 0.13 -4.31
C TYR A 545 -15.65 -0.56 -5.67
N GLN A 546 -15.98 0.16 -6.75
CA GLN A 546 -15.84 -0.32 -8.13
C GLN A 546 -15.50 0.86 -9.07
N ASP A 547 -15.00 0.55 -10.26
CA ASP A 547 -14.36 1.51 -11.18
C ASP A 547 -15.07 1.70 -12.54
N GLN A 548 -16.28 1.14 -12.71
CA GLN A 548 -16.99 1.08 -14.00
C GLN A 548 -18.22 2.01 -14.05
N GLU A 549 -18.93 2.14 -12.92
CA GLU A 549 -20.10 3.00 -12.74
C GLU A 549 -19.79 4.12 -11.73
N TYR A 550 -20.70 5.10 -11.59
CA TYR A 550 -20.54 6.14 -10.57
C TYR A 550 -20.60 5.57 -9.14
N GLN A 551 -19.83 6.13 -8.20
CA GLN A 551 -19.85 5.60 -6.83
C GLN A 551 -21.25 5.74 -6.19
N PRO A 552 -21.75 4.71 -5.48
CA PRO A 552 -23.03 4.77 -4.75
C PRO A 552 -22.89 5.41 -3.37
N ILE A 553 -21.67 5.53 -2.85
CA ILE A 553 -21.33 6.03 -1.51
C ILE A 553 -20.15 7.00 -1.66
N TYR A 554 -20.24 8.17 -1.04
CA TYR A 554 -19.14 9.14 -0.95
C TYR A 554 -18.84 9.46 0.51
N TYR A 555 -17.56 9.69 0.82
CA TYR A 555 -17.13 10.13 2.15
C TYR A 555 -16.90 11.64 2.19
N VAL A 556 -17.53 12.27 3.18
CA VAL A 556 -17.51 13.71 3.41
C VAL A 556 -16.60 14.02 4.61
N ALA A 557 -15.54 14.78 4.37
CA ALA A 557 -14.68 15.34 5.40
C ALA A 557 -15.27 16.64 5.97
N GLU A 558 -15.17 16.87 7.28
CA GLU A 558 -15.57 18.16 7.87
C GLU A 558 -14.57 19.28 7.52
N SER A 559 -13.28 18.93 7.35
CA SER A 559 -12.23 19.78 6.77
C SER A 559 -11.00 18.92 6.43
N PHE A 560 -10.02 19.46 5.69
CA PHE A 560 -8.75 18.76 5.46
C PHE A 560 -7.94 18.55 6.75
N GLU A 561 -8.03 19.44 7.74
CA GLU A 561 -7.36 19.24 9.04
C GLU A 561 -8.04 18.13 9.87
N ASP A 562 -9.38 18.03 9.86
CA ASP A 562 -10.13 16.91 10.48
C ASP A 562 -9.76 15.56 9.83
N ALA A 563 -9.78 15.50 8.50
CA ALA A 563 -9.40 14.29 7.76
C ALA A 563 -7.95 13.87 8.08
N LYS A 564 -7.03 14.83 8.16
CA LYS A 564 -5.61 14.62 8.48
C LYS A 564 -5.41 14.17 9.93
N GLU A 565 -6.09 14.77 10.91
CA GLU A 565 -6.01 14.32 12.31
C GLU A 565 -6.57 12.89 12.49
N LYS A 566 -7.76 12.62 11.93
CA LYS A 566 -8.35 11.27 11.93
C LYS A 566 -7.43 10.25 11.27
N PHE A 567 -6.83 10.59 10.14
CA PHE A 567 -5.91 9.71 9.40
C PHE A 567 -4.65 9.41 10.22
N ARG A 568 -3.97 10.43 10.76
CA ARG A 568 -2.81 10.25 11.66
C ARG A 568 -3.13 9.34 12.84
N LYS A 569 -4.28 9.58 13.48
CA LYS A 569 -4.74 8.79 14.63
C LYS A 569 -4.99 7.34 14.26
N TRP A 570 -5.66 7.09 13.13
CA TRP A 570 -5.87 5.73 12.61
C TRP A 570 -4.54 5.02 12.29
N VAL A 571 -3.62 5.69 11.57
CA VAL A 571 -2.27 5.17 11.30
C VAL A 571 -1.54 4.80 12.58
N SER A 572 -1.48 5.72 13.56
CA SER A 572 -0.76 5.51 14.84
C SER A 572 -1.34 4.43 15.76
N THR A 573 -2.54 3.92 15.47
CA THR A 573 -3.22 2.90 16.29
C THR A 573 -3.54 1.61 15.54
N GLY A 574 -3.51 1.63 14.21
CA GLY A 574 -3.96 0.54 13.34
C GLY A 574 -2.88 -0.06 12.43
N MET A 575 -1.67 0.52 12.39
CA MET A 575 -0.55 -0.05 11.64
C MET A 575 0.32 -0.98 12.49
N THR A 576 0.88 -1.98 11.82
CA THR A 576 1.70 -3.06 12.41
C THR A 576 3.19 -2.74 12.51
N ARG A 577 3.65 -1.63 11.91
CA ARG A 577 5.06 -1.23 11.88
C ARG A 577 5.61 -0.92 13.28
N THR A 578 6.85 -1.34 13.53
CA THR A 578 7.54 -1.21 14.83
C THR A 578 8.37 0.06 14.97
N TYR A 579 8.46 0.87 13.91
CA TYR A 579 9.25 2.09 13.80
C TYR A 579 8.46 3.19 13.09
N GLU A 580 8.85 4.44 13.31
CA GLU A 580 8.26 5.59 12.63
C GLU A 580 9.15 6.15 11.51
N VAL A 581 8.53 6.91 10.59
CA VAL A 581 9.19 7.45 9.39
C VAL A 581 8.96 8.95 9.24
N ARG A 582 10.03 9.69 8.94
CA ARG A 582 10.03 11.15 8.80
C ARG A 582 10.62 11.55 7.45
N TYR A 583 9.91 12.36 6.68
CA TYR A 583 10.49 13.00 5.50
C TYR A 583 11.36 14.20 5.89
N ASN A 584 12.61 14.22 5.42
CA ASN A 584 13.50 15.36 5.55
C ASN A 584 13.48 16.16 4.23
N PRO A 585 12.87 17.36 4.19
CA PRO A 585 12.72 18.13 2.95
C PRO A 585 14.02 18.73 2.43
N HIS A 586 15.06 18.88 3.27
CA HIS A 586 16.35 19.44 2.85
C HIS A 586 17.22 18.42 2.12
N THR A 587 17.07 17.13 2.44
CA THR A 587 17.83 16.03 1.82
C THR A 587 16.98 15.17 0.87
N GLN A 588 15.66 15.38 0.85
CA GLN A 588 14.68 14.58 0.11
C GLN A 588 14.72 13.08 0.45
N ARG A 589 15.03 12.77 1.72
CA ARG A 589 15.16 11.40 2.25
C ARG A 589 14.08 11.05 3.27
N ILE A 590 13.88 9.75 3.46
CA ILE A 590 13.12 9.22 4.59
C ILE A 590 14.11 8.83 5.70
N GLU A 591 13.98 9.48 6.84
CA GLU A 591 14.62 9.13 8.10
C GLU A 591 13.75 8.07 8.81
N VAL A 592 14.34 6.92 9.16
CA VAL A 592 13.66 5.90 9.98
C VAL A 592 14.04 6.13 11.45
N LEU A 593 13.04 6.16 12.31
CA LEU A 593 13.16 6.32 13.76
C LEU A 593 13.03 4.94 14.42
N ASP A 594 14.10 4.14 14.27
CA ASP A 594 14.26 2.76 14.75
C ASP A 594 15.16 2.64 16.01
N SER A 595 15.82 3.73 16.43
CA SER A 595 16.68 3.75 17.62
C SER A 595 16.50 5.02 18.46
N VAL A 596 16.83 4.92 19.75
CA VAL A 596 16.82 6.03 20.71
C VAL A 596 17.75 7.16 20.22
N ASP A 597 18.96 6.84 19.76
CA ASP A 597 19.91 7.85 19.26
C ASP A 597 19.32 8.69 18.13
N ARG A 598 18.60 8.06 17.18
CA ARG A 598 17.96 8.79 16.07
C ARG A 598 16.82 9.68 16.57
N LEU A 599 16.03 9.19 17.52
CA LEU A 599 14.94 9.97 18.12
C LEU A 599 15.49 11.16 18.93
N GLU A 600 16.55 10.98 19.72
CA GLU A 600 17.22 12.07 20.45
C GLU A 600 17.76 13.15 19.51
N ASN A 601 18.40 12.76 18.40
CA ASN A 601 18.85 13.72 17.38
C ASN A 601 17.69 14.57 16.81
N VAL A 602 16.52 13.96 16.54
CA VAL A 602 15.33 14.69 16.06
C VAL A 602 14.74 15.58 17.16
N ILE A 603 14.71 15.12 18.41
CA ILE A 603 14.29 15.94 19.57
C ILE A 603 15.21 17.16 19.74
N THR A 604 16.53 17.00 19.59
CA THR A 604 17.50 18.11 19.64
C THR A 604 17.30 19.13 18.51
N GLN A 605 16.98 18.68 17.29
CA GLN A 605 16.59 19.58 16.19
C GLN A 605 15.33 20.38 16.57
N ILE A 606 14.26 19.72 17.02
CA ILE A 606 12.98 20.37 17.36
C ILE A 606 13.15 21.35 18.53
N ASN A 607 13.96 21.00 19.54
CA ASN A 607 14.28 21.91 20.65
C ASN A 607 15.03 23.18 20.18
N THR A 608 15.83 23.07 19.12
CA THR A 608 16.53 24.23 18.52
C THR A 608 15.55 25.15 17.78
N GLU A 609 14.60 24.60 17.01
CA GLU A 609 13.53 25.38 16.38
C GLU A 609 12.61 26.04 17.41
N MET A 610 12.21 25.31 18.47
CA MET A 610 11.43 25.86 19.58
C MET A 610 12.18 26.98 20.34
N LEU A 611 13.51 26.88 20.47
CA LEU A 611 14.35 27.95 21.00
C LEU A 611 14.38 29.16 20.05
N HIS A 612 14.46 28.97 18.73
CA HIS A 612 14.37 30.07 17.76
C HIS A 612 13.01 30.78 17.79
N LEU A 613 11.90 30.02 17.87
CA LEU A 613 10.54 30.57 18.02
C LEU A 613 10.37 31.35 19.34
N THR A 614 10.90 30.82 20.45
CA THR A 614 10.86 31.51 21.76
C THR A 614 11.65 32.82 21.72
N ASN A 615 12.86 32.80 21.16
CA ASN A 615 13.67 34.02 20.97
C ASN A 615 13.01 35.05 20.03
N ALA A 616 12.24 34.61 19.03
CA ALA A 616 11.48 35.51 18.16
C ALA A 616 10.29 36.13 18.91
N LEU A 617 9.55 35.32 19.66
CA LEU A 617 8.43 35.79 20.49
C LEU A 617 8.88 36.82 21.53
N ASP A 618 10.00 36.59 22.21
CA ASP A 618 10.49 37.51 23.25
C ASP A 618 11.07 38.81 22.67
N LYS A 619 11.67 38.78 21.47
CA LYS A 619 12.01 39.99 20.72
C LYS A 619 10.78 40.80 20.33
N LEU A 620 9.70 40.14 19.89
CA LEU A 620 8.44 40.82 19.56
C LEU A 620 7.80 41.45 20.80
N LYS A 621 7.75 40.74 21.95
CA LYS A 621 7.32 41.32 23.23
C LYS A 621 8.15 42.55 23.60
N ALA A 622 9.47 42.46 23.52
CA ALA A 622 10.40 43.57 23.81
C ALA A 622 10.39 44.71 22.77
N THR A 623 9.57 44.61 21.72
CA THR A 623 9.28 45.69 20.75
C THR A 623 7.87 46.27 20.94
N LEU A 624 7.05 45.66 21.80
CA LEU A 624 5.66 46.04 22.13
C LEU A 624 5.54 46.61 23.56
N CYS A 625 6.64 46.66 24.32
CA CYS A 625 6.78 47.30 25.63
C CYS A 625 7.78 48.45 25.55
#